data_AF-A0A4Y7RVT7-F1
#
_entry.id   AF-A0A4Y7RVT7-F1
#
_cell.length_a   1.000
_cell.length_b   1.000
_cell.length_c   1.000
_cell.angle_alpha   90.00
_cell.angle_beta   90.00
_cell.angle_gamma   90.00
#
_symmetry.space_group_name_H-M   'P 1'
#
loop_
_entity.id
_entity.type
_entity.pdbx_description
1 polymer ?
#
loop_
_entity_poly.entity_id
_entity_poly.type
_entity_poly.pdbx_seq_one_letter_code
_entity_poly.pdbx_strand_id
1 'polypeptide(L)'
;MYLLPGEEVMFNRNEEWLTWQEHATEEYEFCPSWSGVVYFVSCRGVCPREKRPFACRTFPVLPYLSPGGALELRLDEAAVPVCPLVKAGDISLLDRRFLARVRLAWEELIKDPLIRDHVEWESRALDRRAGEPWRKLL
;
A
#
# COMPACT_ATOMS: atom_id res chain seq x y z
N MET A 1 1.05 -5.56 -6.96
CA MET A 1 0.33 -4.89 -5.87
C MET A 1 -0.54 -5.94 -5.20
N TYR A 2 -0.41 -6.11 -3.89
CA TYR A 2 -1.37 -6.89 -3.12
C TYR A 2 -2.70 -6.15 -3.08
N LEU A 3 -3.79 -6.89 -3.24
CA LEU A 3 -5.14 -6.35 -3.13
C LEU A 3 -5.51 -6.21 -1.65
N LEU A 4 -6.20 -5.12 -1.30
CA LEU A 4 -6.80 -4.99 0.03
C LEU A 4 -7.99 -5.97 0.17
N PRO A 5 -8.36 -6.38 1.40
CA PRO A 5 -9.56 -7.16 1.64
C PRO A 5 -10.79 -6.59 0.90
N GLY A 6 -11.42 -7.43 0.05
CA GLY A 6 -12.62 -7.06 -0.72
C GLY A 6 -12.35 -6.34 -2.03
N GLU A 7 -11.11 -5.97 -2.34
CA GLU A 7 -10.77 -5.28 -3.59
C GLU A 7 -10.82 -6.20 -4.82
N GLU A 8 -10.69 -7.52 -4.63
CA GLU A 8 -10.76 -8.52 -5.69
C GLU A 8 -12.08 -8.47 -6.47
N VAL A 9 -13.17 -7.98 -5.86
CA VAL A 9 -14.49 -7.84 -6.51
C VAL A 9 -14.51 -6.78 -7.61
N MET A 10 -13.50 -5.91 -7.66
CA MET A 10 -13.35 -4.92 -8.74
C MET A 10 -12.94 -5.55 -10.08
N PHE A 11 -12.57 -6.83 -10.06
CA PHE A 11 -12.03 -7.56 -11.20
C PHE A 11 -12.89 -8.77 -11.54
N ASN A 12 -12.80 -9.21 -12.80
CA ASN A 12 -13.49 -10.40 -13.29
C ASN A 12 -12.53 -11.53 -13.72
N ARG A 13 -11.22 -11.35 -13.46
CA ARG A 13 -10.13 -12.27 -13.84
C ARG A 13 -9.92 -12.47 -15.34
N ASN A 14 -10.58 -11.68 -16.19
CA ASN A 14 -10.40 -11.67 -17.64
C ASN A 14 -9.62 -10.43 -18.12
N GLU A 15 -9.01 -9.68 -17.21
CA GLU A 15 -8.22 -8.49 -17.54
C GLU A 15 -6.91 -8.86 -18.26
N GLU A 16 -6.84 -8.60 -19.57
CA GLU A 16 -5.62 -8.85 -20.36
C GLU A 16 -4.42 -7.94 -20.00
N TRP A 17 -4.69 -6.84 -19.29
CA TRP A 17 -3.70 -5.82 -18.93
C TRP A 17 -2.93 -6.11 -17.64
N LEU A 18 -3.27 -7.19 -16.93
CA LEU A 18 -2.59 -7.60 -15.71
C LEU A 18 -2.37 -9.12 -15.63
N THR A 19 -1.58 -9.55 -14.66
CA THR A 19 -1.39 -10.94 -14.27
C THR A 19 -1.74 -11.12 -12.80
N TRP A 20 -2.34 -12.26 -12.47
CA TRP A 20 -2.72 -12.64 -11.10
C TRP A 20 -1.69 -13.59 -10.48
N GLN A 21 -1.54 -13.49 -9.18
CA GLN A 21 -0.90 -14.47 -8.31
C GLN A 21 -1.76 -14.65 -7.06
N GLU A 22 -1.77 -15.86 -6.52
CA GLU A 22 -2.52 -16.25 -5.33
C GLU A 22 -1.52 -16.71 -4.27
N HIS A 23 -1.50 -16.03 -3.12
CA HIS A 23 -0.57 -16.33 -2.03
C HIS A 23 -1.36 -16.70 -0.78
N ALA A 24 -1.16 -17.91 -0.27
CA ALA A 24 -1.81 -18.39 0.94
C ALA A 24 -1.19 -17.74 2.19
N THR A 25 -2.03 -17.36 3.16
CA THR A 25 -1.57 -16.76 4.43
C THR A 25 -0.75 -17.71 5.29
N GLU A 26 -0.84 -19.01 5.03
CA GLU A 26 -0.06 -20.05 5.71
C GLU A 26 1.35 -20.20 5.13
N GLU A 27 1.59 -19.71 3.90
CA GLU A 27 2.85 -19.85 3.17
C GLU A 27 3.66 -18.54 3.09
N TYR A 28 2.99 -17.39 3.20
CA TYR A 28 3.57 -16.06 3.05
C TYR A 28 3.30 -15.19 4.28
N GLU A 29 4.17 -14.21 4.53
CA GLU A 29 4.00 -13.25 5.63
C GLU A 29 3.01 -12.15 5.26
N PHE A 30 1.88 -12.11 5.96
CA PHE A 30 0.85 -11.08 5.88
C PHE A 30 0.44 -10.61 7.27
N CYS A 31 -0.45 -9.61 7.34
CA CYS A 31 -1.06 -9.21 8.61
C CYS A 31 -1.74 -10.43 9.27
N PRO A 32 -1.49 -10.72 10.56
CA PRO A 32 -2.02 -11.92 11.23
C PRO A 32 -3.55 -12.01 11.31
N SER A 33 -4.28 -10.90 11.12
CA SER A 33 -5.74 -10.93 11.06
C SER A 33 -6.29 -11.35 9.69
N TRP A 34 -5.44 -11.39 8.66
CA TRP A 34 -5.82 -11.92 7.35
C TRP A 34 -5.78 -13.45 7.37
N SER A 35 -6.63 -14.08 6.55
CA SER A 35 -6.69 -15.54 6.42
C SER A 35 -7.05 -15.96 5.00
N GLY A 36 -6.64 -17.16 4.60
CA GLY A 36 -6.94 -17.73 3.29
C GLY A 36 -6.00 -17.25 2.20
N VAL A 37 -6.56 -16.88 1.05
CA VAL A 37 -5.79 -16.49 -0.15
C VAL A 37 -5.77 -14.97 -0.31
N VAL A 38 -4.56 -14.42 -0.40
CA VAL A 38 -4.32 -13.02 -0.73
C VAL A 38 -3.94 -12.92 -2.20
N TYR A 39 -4.56 -11.98 -2.92
CA TYR A 39 -4.31 -11.77 -4.34
C TYR A 39 -3.24 -10.71 -4.56
N PHE A 40 -2.31 -11.01 -5.47
CA PHE A 40 -1.38 -10.04 -6.02
C PHE A 40 -1.64 -9.85 -7.51
N VAL A 41 -1.78 -8.60 -7.93
CA VAL A 41 -1.91 -8.25 -9.36
C VAL A 41 -0.73 -7.41 -9.83
N SER A 42 -0.23 -7.70 -11.02
CA SER A 42 0.82 -6.92 -11.68
C SER A 42 0.34 -6.47 -13.06
N CYS A 43 0.37 -5.17 -13.33
CA CYS A 43 0.02 -4.66 -14.66
C CYS A 43 1.17 -4.91 -15.65
N ARG A 44 0.84 -5.04 -16.94
CA ARG A 44 1.82 -5.17 -18.03
C ARG A 44 2.41 -3.83 -18.49
N GLY A 45 2.48 -2.84 -17.60
CA GLY A 45 2.96 -1.48 -17.86
C GLY A 45 1.91 -0.52 -18.43
N VAL A 46 0.86 -1.02 -19.09
CA VAL A 46 -0.28 -0.22 -19.55
C VAL A 46 -1.57 -0.76 -18.92
N CYS A 47 -2.34 0.10 -18.27
CA CYS A 47 -3.58 -0.30 -17.59
C CYS A 47 -4.65 0.80 -17.59
N PRO A 48 -5.95 0.43 -17.66
CA PRO A 48 -7.06 1.34 -17.45
C PRO A 48 -7.01 1.93 -16.04
N ARG A 49 -6.92 3.27 -15.95
CA ARG A 49 -6.68 3.97 -14.67
C ARG A 49 -7.81 3.76 -13.67
N GLU A 50 -9.04 3.71 -14.16
CA GLU A 50 -10.27 3.52 -13.41
C GLU A 50 -10.45 2.12 -12.84
N LYS A 51 -9.67 1.14 -13.31
CA LYS A 51 -9.67 -0.25 -12.79
C LYS A 51 -8.43 -0.60 -11.97
N ARG A 52 -7.54 0.36 -11.72
CA ARG A 52 -6.35 0.11 -10.88
C ARG A 52 -6.76 -0.29 -9.46
N PRO A 53 -6.03 -1.20 -8.80
CA PRO A 53 -6.11 -1.33 -7.35
C PRO A 53 -5.80 -0.01 -6.66
N PHE A 54 -6.35 0.19 -5.48
CA PHE A 54 -6.30 1.39 -4.66
C PHE A 54 -4.86 1.80 -4.37
N ALA A 55 -4.00 0.87 -3.91
CA ALA A 55 -2.59 1.14 -3.67
C ALA A 55 -1.85 1.62 -4.94
N CYS A 56 -2.24 1.15 -6.12
CA CYS A 56 -1.68 1.63 -7.40
C CYS A 56 -2.17 3.04 -7.78
N ARG A 57 -3.34 3.47 -7.29
CA ARG A 57 -3.87 4.83 -7.50
C ARG A 57 -3.23 5.85 -6.57
N THR A 58 -2.84 5.43 -5.36
CA THR A 58 -2.25 6.32 -4.35
C THR A 58 -0.73 6.31 -4.35
N PHE A 59 -0.08 5.40 -5.09
CA PHE A 59 1.37 5.37 -5.24
C PHE A 59 1.94 6.76 -5.64
N PRO A 60 3.02 7.23 -4.98
CA PRO A 60 3.89 6.53 -4.03
C PRO A 60 3.53 6.75 -2.56
N VAL A 61 2.28 7.09 -2.25
CA VAL A 61 1.82 7.41 -0.89
C VAL A 61 1.14 6.21 -0.25
N LEU A 62 1.60 5.89 0.95
CA LEU A 62 1.05 4.84 1.82
C LEU A 62 0.50 5.42 3.13
N PRO A 63 -0.47 4.75 3.76
CA PRO A 63 -0.98 5.13 5.06
C PRO A 63 0.00 4.72 6.17
N TYR A 64 0.00 5.46 7.26
CA TYR A 64 0.74 5.11 8.47
C TYR A 64 -0.12 5.42 9.69
N LEU A 65 -0.24 4.46 10.61
CA LEU A 65 -0.85 4.68 11.92
C LEU A 65 0.25 4.89 12.95
N SER A 66 0.27 6.08 13.54
CA SER A 66 1.19 6.40 14.63
C SER A 66 0.90 5.54 15.87
N PRO A 67 1.83 5.46 16.84
CA PRO A 67 1.57 4.76 18.11
C PRO A 67 0.33 5.27 18.87
N GLY A 68 -0.07 6.53 18.65
CA GLY A 68 -1.30 7.11 19.19
C GLY A 68 -2.56 6.81 18.37
N GLY A 69 -2.46 6.02 17.29
CA GLY A 69 -3.55 5.64 16.41
C GLY A 69 -3.97 6.71 15.39
N ALA A 70 -3.17 7.77 15.22
CA ALA A 70 -3.46 8.82 14.24
C ALA A 70 -2.99 8.41 12.83
N LEU A 71 -3.85 8.65 11.83
CA LEU A 71 -3.51 8.42 10.42
C LEU A 71 -2.63 9.54 9.87
N GLU A 72 -1.47 9.14 9.35
CA GLU A 72 -0.51 9.94 8.61
C GLU A 72 -0.34 9.36 7.19
N LEU A 73 0.20 10.18 6.28
CA LEU A 73 0.62 9.75 4.96
C LEU A 73 2.14 9.77 4.89
N ARG A 74 2.74 8.71 4.33
CA ARG A 74 4.19 8.63 4.12
C ARG A 74 4.50 8.20 2.69
N LEU A 75 5.74 8.47 2.26
CA LEU A 75 6.25 7.95 1.00
C LEU A 75 6.62 6.47 1.17
N ASP A 76 6.35 5.67 0.16
CA ASP A 76 6.78 4.28 0.08
C ASP A 76 8.29 4.21 -0.18
N GLU A 77 9.08 4.11 0.89
CA GLU A 77 10.54 4.02 0.81
C GLU A 77 11.03 2.83 -0.02
N ALA A 78 10.25 1.75 -0.15
CA ALA A 78 10.63 0.62 -1.00
C ALA A 78 10.73 1.03 -2.49
N ALA A 79 10.11 2.14 -2.87
CA ALA A 79 10.14 2.67 -4.22
C ALA A 79 11.32 3.62 -4.51
N VAL A 80 12.23 3.87 -3.56
CA VAL A 80 13.45 4.68 -3.79
C VAL A 80 14.22 4.28 -5.07
N PRO A 81 14.41 2.98 -5.40
CA PRO A 81 15.16 2.59 -6.60
C PRO A 81 14.47 2.95 -7.93
N VAL A 82 13.15 3.19 -7.91
CA VAL A 82 12.33 3.31 -9.13
C VAL A 82 11.53 4.61 -9.23
N CYS A 83 11.36 5.35 -8.13
CA CYS A 83 10.53 6.55 -8.09
C CYS A 83 11.33 7.79 -7.69
N PRO A 84 11.49 8.78 -8.60
CA PRO A 84 12.23 10.01 -8.30
C PRO A 84 11.56 10.87 -7.21
N LEU A 85 10.23 10.79 -7.08
CA LEU A 85 9.49 11.53 -6.05
C LEU A 85 9.79 10.98 -4.65
N VAL A 86 9.90 9.66 -4.51
CA VAL A 86 10.33 9.03 -3.25
C VAL A 86 11.78 9.35 -2.96
N LYS A 87 12.65 9.26 -3.98
CA LYS A 87 14.08 9.59 -3.84
C LYS A 87 14.33 11.03 -3.39
N ALA A 88 13.47 11.98 -3.78
CA ALA A 88 13.56 13.35 -3.30
C ALA A 88 13.28 13.48 -1.79
N GLY A 89 12.58 12.51 -1.19
CA GLY A 89 12.35 12.44 0.26
C GLY A 89 11.36 13.47 0.82
N ASP A 90 10.76 14.30 -0.03
CA ASP A 90 9.86 15.38 0.39
C ASP A 90 8.45 15.13 -0.16
N ILE A 91 7.55 14.66 0.73
CA ILE A 91 6.15 14.42 0.39
C ILE A 91 5.41 15.70 0.00
N SER A 92 5.89 16.88 0.42
CA SER A 92 5.26 18.17 0.09
C SER A 92 5.40 18.56 -1.38
N LEU A 93 6.28 17.88 -2.13
CA LEU A 93 6.38 18.00 -3.58
C LEU A 93 5.16 17.43 -4.32
N LEU A 94 4.35 16.61 -3.65
CA LEU A 94 3.11 16.07 -4.21
C LEU A 94 1.98 17.11 -4.15
N ASP A 95 1.05 17.03 -5.11
CA ASP A 95 -0.10 17.93 -5.14
C ASP A 95 -0.91 17.84 -3.84
N ARG A 96 -1.21 19.00 -3.25
CA ARG A 96 -1.92 19.07 -1.97
C ARG A 96 -3.34 18.50 -2.04
N ARG A 97 -4.02 18.63 -3.18
CA ARG A 97 -5.37 18.06 -3.36
C ARG A 97 -5.28 16.55 -3.48
N PHE A 98 -4.26 16.03 -4.15
CA PHE A 98 -3.98 14.59 -4.19
C PHE A 98 -3.77 14.04 -2.77
N LEU A 99 -2.87 14.63 -1.97
CA LEU A 99 -2.64 14.20 -0.58
C LEU A 99 -3.92 14.24 0.27
N ALA A 100 -4.71 15.31 0.16
CA ALA A 100 -5.97 15.42 0.88
C ALA A 100 -6.97 14.31 0.49
N ARG A 101 -7.06 13.97 -0.81
CA ARG A 101 -7.95 12.90 -1.29
C ARG A 101 -7.47 11.52 -0.89
N VAL A 102 -6.16 11.27 -0.92
CA VAL A 102 -5.56 10.01 -0.43
C VAL A 102 -5.86 9.85 1.06
N ARG A 103 -5.72 10.90 1.86
CA ARG A 103 -6.05 10.87 3.30
C ARG A 103 -7.50 10.49 3.52
N LEU A 104 -8.44 11.21 2.89
CA LEU A 104 -9.88 10.94 3.03
C LEU A 104 -10.25 9.51 2.63
N ALA A 105 -9.64 8.99 1.57
CA ALA A 105 -9.90 7.62 1.14
C ALA A 105 -9.38 6.60 2.16
N TRP A 106 -8.18 6.80 2.72
CA TRP A 106 -7.67 5.93 3.78
C TRP A 106 -8.47 6.04 5.07
N GLU A 107 -8.95 7.23 5.46
CA GLU A 107 -9.84 7.42 6.61
C GLU A 107 -11.13 6.59 6.50
N GLU A 108 -11.64 6.42 5.28
CA GLU A 108 -12.79 5.53 5.02
C GLU A 108 -12.38 4.06 5.09
N LEU A 109 -11.29 3.68 4.41
CA LEU A 109 -10.87 2.28 4.32
C LEU A 109 -10.48 1.68 5.67
N ILE A 110 -9.81 2.43 6.55
CA ILE A 110 -9.42 1.95 7.88
C ILE A 110 -10.59 1.82 8.88
N LYS A 111 -11.82 2.08 8.44
CA LYS A 111 -13.02 1.69 9.20
C LYS A 111 -13.27 0.19 9.11
N ASP A 112 -12.80 -0.45 8.04
CA ASP A 112 -12.75 -1.91 7.96
C ASP A 112 -11.65 -2.44 8.89
N PRO A 113 -11.98 -3.35 9.83
CA PRO A 113 -11.00 -3.87 10.79
C PRO A 113 -9.80 -4.58 10.13
N LEU A 114 -10.00 -5.35 9.06
CA LEU A 114 -8.91 -6.09 8.41
C LEU A 114 -7.95 -5.14 7.70
N ILE A 115 -8.47 -4.06 7.11
CA ILE A 115 -7.64 -3.01 6.51
C ILE A 115 -6.91 -2.23 7.60
N ARG A 116 -7.59 -1.87 8.70
CA ARG A 116 -6.98 -1.16 9.83
C ARG A 116 -5.81 -1.95 10.41
N ASP A 117 -6.02 -3.23 10.70
CA ASP A 117 -5.01 -4.12 11.24
C ASP A 117 -3.81 -4.26 10.30
N HIS A 118 -4.06 -4.34 8.99
CA HIS A 118 -3.00 -4.36 7.99
C HIS A 118 -2.17 -3.07 7.99
N VAL A 119 -2.83 -1.91 8.01
CA VAL A 119 -2.14 -0.61 8.07
C VAL A 119 -1.34 -0.48 9.35
N GLU A 120 -1.88 -0.91 10.49
CA GLU A 120 -1.15 -0.90 11.75
C GLU A 120 0.07 -1.84 11.70
N TRP A 121 -0.10 -3.07 11.23
CA TRP A 121 0.97 -4.06 11.09
C TRP A 121 2.11 -3.56 10.19
N GLU A 122 1.80 -3.01 9.02
CA GLU A 122 2.77 -2.38 8.13
C GLU A 122 3.43 -1.15 8.79
N SER A 123 2.67 -0.33 9.52
CA SER A 123 3.23 0.82 10.25
C SER A 123 4.26 0.39 11.30
N ARG A 124 3.97 -0.69 12.05
CA ARG A 124 4.94 -1.26 12.99
C ARG A 124 6.16 -1.84 12.26
N ALA A 125 5.98 -2.43 11.07
CA ALA A 125 7.09 -2.92 10.26
C ALA A 125 7.98 -1.77 9.77
N LEU A 126 7.40 -0.66 9.32
CA LEU A 126 8.12 0.56 8.95
C LEU A 126 8.92 1.13 10.13
N ASP A 127 8.34 1.17 11.33
CA ASP A 127 9.03 1.66 12.52
C ASP A 127 10.22 0.77 12.91
N ARG A 128 10.08 -0.56 12.79
CA ARG A 128 11.20 -1.50 12.99
C ARG A 128 12.33 -1.25 11.99
N ARG A 129 12.00 -1.14 10.70
CA ARG A 129 12.97 -0.84 9.63
C ARG A 129 13.64 0.52 9.83
N ALA A 130 12.90 1.52 10.31
CA ALA A 130 13.44 2.85 10.62
C ALA A 130 14.52 2.84 11.72
N GLY A 131 14.41 1.91 12.67
CA GLY A 131 15.38 1.71 13.75
C GLY A 131 16.63 0.93 13.36
N GLU A 132 16.71 0.37 12.15
CA GLU A 132 17.83 -0.49 11.76
C GLU A 132 19.15 0.31 11.57
N PRO A 133 20.29 -0.17 12.10
CA PRO A 133 21.56 0.58 12.06
C PRO A 133 22.03 0.93 10.65
N TRP A 134 21.75 0.08 9.67
CA TRP A 134 22.21 0.20 8.28
C TRP A 134 21.47 1.29 7.49
N ARG A 135 20.31 1.77 7.97
CA ARG A 135 19.60 2.89 7.30
C ARG A 135 20.41 4.17 7.24
N LYS A 136 21.38 4.37 8.13
CA LYS A 136 22.29 5.53 8.10
C LYS A 136 23.33 5.47 6.97
N LEU A 137 23.40 4.34 6.25
CA LEU A 137 24.36 4.09 5.18
C LEU A 137 23.72 4.22 3.78
N LEU A 138 22.40 4.38 3.71
CA LEU A 138 21.61 4.63 2.48
C LEU A 138 21.24 6.11 2.38
#